data_AF-A0A968V656-F1
#
_entry.id   AF-A0A968V656-F1
#
_cell.length_a   1.000
_cell.length_b   1.000
_cell.length_c   1.000
_cell.angle_alpha   90.00
_cell.angle_beta   90.00
_cell.angle_gamma   90.00
#
_symmetry.space_group_name_H-M   'P 1'
#
loop_
_entity.id
_entity.type
_entity.pdbx_description
1 polymer ?
#
loop_
_entity_poly.entity_id
_entity_poly.type
_entity_poly.pdbx_seq_one_letter_code
_entity_poly.pdbx_strand_id
1 'polypeptide(L)'
;MKKEFDATLTPEELAWLKTHPDQPLKANYEGPVKPQPKVVQSAFEAPTTFTQWKMEDLQYGLELVSSPRNPLQRDFNRGQRMFSKGQCYNCHYMINKGGGFGPELTLAGNSFSAEDLLIAILEPSNDINSRFPSTLFEMKDGNTVAGRIISEDGERYVVQASYDPATAQDVMKNSIKKRQEADYSSMPIGLVNTMNREEIMDLLYFIIQVAGMDKDSLNMTVFEDKPIFEKGDSSLIEMISFSNRGNIHYTLDGTEPTLKSARYQAPFFVKTSASVRAKLIDGKTSSKTIVRQVHSVNRAEHGLDWKLYRNVSEPFKVASNQQPDATGVAYQIEVRSIAEAENNFEIHFEGYLQIDETDDYKFYTKQDDAVKIYIDNKLVIDASSRRWANDSATTTRLTAGKHRIKIEFYDNLSFEYLDIEYEGNRLSRRQIPGDQFHRSKPAL
;
A
#
# COMPACT_ATOMS: atom_id res chain seq x y z
N MET A 1 10.06 -14.33 30.29
CA MET A 1 9.69 -15.72 29.96
C MET A 1 8.99 -16.50 31.07
N LYS A 2 9.24 -16.31 32.38
CA LYS A 2 8.57 -17.12 33.45
C LYS A 2 7.17 -16.66 33.90
N LYS A 3 6.68 -15.48 33.49
CA LYS A 3 5.37 -14.96 33.96
C LYS A 3 4.20 -15.11 32.97
N GLU A 4 4.46 -15.52 31.73
CA GLU A 4 3.41 -15.67 30.71
C GLU A 4 2.82 -17.09 30.63
N PHE A 5 3.45 -18.08 31.28
CA PHE A 5 2.94 -19.46 31.32
C PHE A 5 2.05 -19.78 32.53
N ASP A 6 2.06 -18.95 33.58
CA ASP A 6 1.30 -19.21 34.82
C ASP A 6 -0.20 -18.88 34.72
N ALA A 7 -0.64 -18.22 33.63
CA ALA A 7 -2.01 -17.71 33.52
C ALA A 7 -3.06 -18.78 33.15
N THR A 8 -2.66 -20.03 32.91
CA THR A 8 -3.55 -21.10 32.42
C THR A 8 -3.67 -22.30 33.34
N LEU A 9 -2.99 -22.32 34.49
CA LEU A 9 -3.00 -23.45 35.44
C LEU A 9 -3.79 -23.11 36.70
N THR A 10 -4.59 -24.05 37.19
CA THR A 10 -5.30 -23.93 38.47
C THR A 10 -4.33 -24.00 39.66
N PRO A 11 -4.70 -23.46 40.84
CA PRO A 11 -3.86 -23.55 42.04
C PRO A 11 -3.48 -24.99 42.44
N GLU A 12 -4.37 -25.96 42.18
CA GLU A 12 -4.13 -27.38 42.45
C GLU A 12 -3.08 -27.99 41.49
N GLU A 13 -3.11 -27.61 40.20
CA GLU A 13 -2.12 -28.04 39.21
C GLU A 13 -0.74 -27.44 39.47
N LEU A 14 -0.69 -26.18 39.92
CA LEU A 14 0.54 -25.51 40.37
C LEU A 14 1.14 -26.16 41.63
N ALA A 15 0.30 -26.62 42.57
CA ALA A 15 0.77 -27.32 43.76
C ALA A 15 1.32 -28.72 43.42
N TRP A 16 0.69 -29.41 42.46
CA TRP A 16 1.14 -30.73 42.00
C TRP A 16 2.51 -30.66 41.29
N LEU A 17 2.71 -29.71 40.37
CA LEU A 17 3.98 -29.53 39.63
C LEU A 17 5.19 -29.26 40.52
N LYS A 18 4.99 -28.63 41.69
CA LYS A 18 6.07 -28.40 42.66
C LYS A 18 6.58 -29.69 43.31
N THR A 19 5.76 -30.74 43.32
CA THR A 19 6.08 -32.01 43.97
C THR A 19 6.43 -33.13 42.99
N HIS A 20 6.13 -32.93 41.70
CA HIS A 20 6.38 -33.90 40.62
C HIS A 20 6.98 -33.18 39.38
N PRO A 21 8.19 -32.59 39.51
CA PRO A 21 8.76 -31.72 38.48
C PRO A 21 9.05 -32.41 37.15
N ASP A 22 9.18 -33.74 37.17
CA ASP A 22 9.59 -34.55 36.01
C ASP A 22 8.46 -35.45 35.49
N GLN A 23 7.21 -35.26 35.95
CA GLN A 23 6.06 -36.06 35.49
C GLN A 23 5.01 -35.18 34.77
N PRO A 24 4.48 -35.62 33.61
CA PRO A 24 3.41 -34.91 32.92
C PRO A 24 2.08 -35.03 33.67
N LEU A 25 1.33 -33.92 33.75
CA LEU A 25 0.09 -33.76 34.55
C LEU A 25 -1.03 -34.76 34.20
N LYS A 26 -1.05 -35.37 33.01
CA LYS A 26 -1.97 -36.46 32.61
C LYS A 26 -1.29 -37.37 31.58
N ALA A 27 -1.62 -38.67 31.62
CA ALA A 27 -1.07 -39.70 30.73
C ALA A 27 -1.31 -39.45 29.22
N ASN A 28 -2.24 -38.55 28.87
CA ASN A 28 -2.60 -38.22 27.49
C ASN A 28 -2.53 -36.69 27.21
N TYR A 29 -1.68 -35.95 27.93
CA TYR A 29 -1.49 -34.52 27.68
C TYR A 29 -0.57 -34.33 26.48
N GLU A 30 -1.14 -34.11 25.29
CA GLU A 30 -0.41 -33.56 24.16
C GLU A 30 0.04 -32.15 24.57
N GLY A 31 1.36 -31.94 24.65
CA GLY A 31 1.95 -30.64 25.05
C GLY A 31 1.44 -29.47 24.20
N PRO A 32 1.83 -28.22 24.51
CA PRO A 32 1.38 -27.07 23.72
C PRO A 32 1.65 -27.36 22.25
N VAL A 33 0.56 -27.45 21.48
CA VAL A 33 0.58 -27.61 20.03
C VAL A 33 1.66 -26.66 19.53
N LYS A 34 2.73 -27.19 18.92
CA LYS A 34 3.73 -26.34 18.23
C LYS A 34 2.90 -25.32 17.47
N PRO A 35 3.09 -24.00 17.68
CA PRO A 35 2.29 -23.02 16.96
C PRO A 35 2.41 -23.40 15.50
N GLN A 36 1.31 -23.93 14.95
CA GLN A 36 1.29 -24.14 13.52
C GLN A 36 1.51 -22.74 12.97
N PRO A 37 2.38 -22.57 11.96
CA PRO A 37 2.45 -21.30 11.27
C PRO A 37 1.00 -20.93 11.01
N LYS A 38 0.54 -19.85 11.64
CA LYS A 38 -0.77 -19.31 11.30
C LYS A 38 -0.72 -19.24 9.80
N VAL A 39 -1.67 -19.90 9.12
CA VAL A 39 -1.91 -19.64 7.70
C VAL A 39 -1.74 -18.14 7.59
N VAL A 40 -0.78 -17.70 6.77
CA VAL A 40 -0.64 -16.28 6.47
C VAL A 40 -2.01 -15.94 5.94
N GLN A 41 -2.86 -15.36 6.79
CA GLN A 41 -4.11 -14.79 6.35
C GLN A 41 -3.59 -13.68 5.49
N SER A 42 -3.62 -13.94 4.18
CA SER A 42 -3.41 -12.92 3.18
C SER A 42 -4.18 -11.71 3.68
N ALA A 43 -3.44 -10.65 4.02
CA ALA A 43 -4.04 -9.36 4.36
C ALA A 43 -4.80 -8.77 3.14
N PHE A 44 -4.75 -9.47 2.01
CA PHE A 44 -5.41 -9.18 0.76
C PHE A 44 -6.56 -10.17 0.57
N GLU A 45 -7.76 -9.65 0.32
CA GLU A 45 -8.85 -10.43 -0.26
C GLU A 45 -8.32 -11.22 -1.47
N ALA A 46 -8.81 -12.45 -1.66
CA ALA A 46 -8.45 -13.24 -2.83
C ALA A 46 -8.78 -12.40 -4.08
N PRO A 47 -7.81 -12.14 -4.97
CA PRO A 47 -8.02 -11.28 -6.12
C PRO A 47 -9.16 -11.87 -6.96
N THR A 48 -10.19 -11.07 -7.21
CA THR A 48 -11.36 -11.45 -8.02
C THR A 48 -11.04 -11.52 -9.51
N THR A 49 -9.84 -11.08 -9.91
CA THR A 49 -9.38 -11.01 -11.30
C THR A 49 -7.95 -11.52 -11.43
N PHE A 50 -7.71 -12.31 -12.48
CA PHE A 50 -6.39 -12.80 -12.88
C PHE A 50 -6.17 -12.39 -14.33
N THR A 51 -5.11 -11.62 -14.59
CA THR A 51 -4.78 -11.11 -15.93
C THR A 51 -3.36 -11.53 -16.29
N GLN A 52 -3.19 -12.16 -17.45
CA GLN A 52 -1.87 -12.38 -18.02
C GLN A 52 -1.46 -11.14 -18.80
N TRP A 53 -0.82 -10.20 -18.09
CA TRP A 53 -0.39 -8.93 -18.64
C TRP A 53 0.69 -9.09 -19.71
N LYS A 54 0.58 -8.30 -20.77
CA LYS A 54 1.59 -8.15 -21.82
C LYS A 54 2.12 -6.73 -21.86
N MET A 55 3.24 -6.55 -22.57
CA MET A 55 3.83 -5.24 -22.75
C MET A 55 2.83 -4.25 -23.38
N GLU A 56 2.05 -4.68 -24.36
CA GLU A 56 1.09 -3.82 -25.07
C GLU A 56 -0.05 -3.31 -24.17
N ASP A 57 -0.39 -4.06 -23.11
CA ASP A 57 -1.43 -3.70 -22.15
C ASP A 57 -0.96 -2.59 -21.19
N LEU A 58 0.35 -2.48 -21.00
CA LEU A 58 0.98 -1.69 -19.93
C LEU A 58 1.90 -0.59 -20.45
N GLN A 59 2.31 -0.62 -21.73
CA GLN A 59 3.26 0.32 -22.31
C GLN A 59 2.78 1.78 -22.30
N TYR A 60 1.47 1.98 -22.46
CA TYR A 60 0.88 3.33 -22.43
C TYR A 60 0.98 3.87 -21.00
N GLY A 61 1.45 5.11 -20.79
CA GLY A 61 1.53 5.70 -19.46
C GLY A 61 2.77 5.32 -18.63
N LEU A 62 3.70 4.51 -19.17
CA LEU A 62 4.98 4.21 -18.52
C LEU A 62 5.85 5.47 -18.37
N GLU A 63 5.72 6.43 -19.28
CA GLU A 63 6.39 7.73 -19.19
C GLU A 63 6.00 8.49 -17.91
N LEU A 64 4.82 8.20 -17.35
CA LEU A 64 4.34 8.81 -16.11
C LEU A 64 4.97 8.19 -14.87
N VAL A 65 5.40 6.93 -14.95
CA VAL A 65 6.13 6.26 -13.86
C VAL A 65 7.46 6.97 -13.61
N SER A 66 8.12 7.42 -14.67
CA SER A 66 9.42 8.10 -14.58
C SER A 66 9.31 9.62 -14.49
N SER A 67 8.11 10.19 -14.58
CA SER A 67 7.93 11.64 -14.66
C SER A 67 8.15 12.32 -13.30
N PRO A 68 9.19 13.16 -13.13
CA PRO A 68 9.40 13.92 -11.90
C PRO A 68 8.40 15.07 -11.72
N ARG A 69 7.50 15.29 -12.70
CA ARG A 69 6.67 16.50 -12.78
C ARG A 69 5.39 16.46 -11.97
N ASN A 70 4.95 15.32 -11.43
CA ASN A 70 3.82 15.35 -10.49
C ASN A 70 3.74 14.11 -9.55
N PRO A 71 4.21 14.19 -8.29
CA PRO A 71 4.13 13.10 -7.31
C PRO A 71 2.69 12.77 -6.85
N LEU A 72 1.67 13.42 -7.41
CA LEU A 72 0.25 13.18 -7.12
C LEU A 72 -0.35 12.03 -7.94
N GLN A 73 0.38 11.46 -8.91
CA GLN A 73 -0.20 10.53 -9.90
C GLN A 73 0.03 9.05 -9.64
N ARG A 74 1.06 8.71 -8.85
CA ARG A 74 1.41 7.33 -8.53
C ARG A 74 1.48 7.17 -7.03
N ASP A 75 0.81 6.14 -6.52
CA ASP A 75 0.80 5.86 -5.09
C ASP A 75 2.03 5.02 -4.75
N PHE A 76 3.08 5.71 -4.28
CA PHE A 76 4.32 5.10 -3.78
C PHE A 76 4.07 3.97 -2.77
N ASN A 77 3.06 4.12 -1.91
CA ASN A 77 2.74 3.14 -0.88
C ASN A 77 1.95 1.96 -1.45
N ARG A 78 1.00 2.20 -2.35
CA ARG A 78 0.37 1.11 -3.13
C ARG A 78 1.45 0.33 -3.87
N GLY A 79 2.42 1.00 -4.45
CA GLY A 79 3.58 0.39 -5.08
C GLY A 79 4.40 -0.52 -4.15
N GLN A 80 4.69 -0.07 -2.93
CA GLN A 80 5.33 -0.93 -1.93
C GLN A 80 4.46 -2.13 -1.52
N ARG A 81 3.15 -1.91 -1.34
CA ARG A 81 2.20 -3.00 -1.07
C ARG A 81 2.19 -4.00 -2.22
N MET A 82 2.27 -3.53 -3.46
CA MET A 82 2.39 -4.37 -4.65
C MET A 82 3.74 -5.10 -4.70
N PHE A 83 4.83 -4.47 -4.27
CA PHE A 83 6.14 -5.12 -4.14
C PHE A 83 6.08 -6.29 -3.14
N SER A 84 5.31 -6.12 -2.07
CA SER A 84 5.03 -7.18 -1.09
C SER A 84 4.07 -8.25 -1.64
N LYS A 85 2.97 -7.84 -2.29
CA LYS A 85 1.94 -8.73 -2.89
C LYS A 85 2.54 -9.60 -3.99
N GLY A 86 3.43 -9.03 -4.81
CA GLY A 86 4.23 -9.73 -5.82
C GLY A 86 5.41 -10.51 -5.24
N GLN A 87 5.52 -10.63 -3.91
CA GLN A 87 6.56 -11.39 -3.21
C GLN A 87 8.00 -10.98 -3.56
N CYS A 88 8.21 -9.76 -4.08
CA CYS A 88 9.51 -9.31 -4.54
C CYS A 88 10.54 -9.27 -3.40
N TYR A 89 10.09 -9.00 -2.16
CA TYR A 89 10.93 -9.05 -0.95
C TYR A 89 11.55 -10.43 -0.66
N ASN A 90 10.98 -11.53 -1.19
CA ASN A 90 11.57 -12.85 -0.97
C ASN A 90 12.96 -12.96 -1.61
N CYS A 91 13.15 -12.30 -2.75
CA CYS A 91 14.39 -12.38 -3.52
C CYS A 91 15.21 -11.10 -3.50
N HIS A 92 14.56 -9.93 -3.47
CA HIS A 92 15.22 -8.64 -3.57
C HIS A 92 15.30 -7.94 -2.23
N TYR A 93 16.47 -7.35 -1.96
CA TYR A 93 16.66 -6.45 -0.85
C TYR A 93 16.33 -5.03 -1.29
N MET A 94 15.46 -4.37 -0.54
CA MET A 94 14.99 -3.02 -0.83
C MET A 94 14.55 -2.33 0.46
N ILE A 95 15.11 -1.16 0.74
CA ILE A 95 14.81 -0.36 1.95
C ILE A 95 14.92 -1.18 3.24
N ASN A 96 16.08 -1.79 3.49
CA ASN A 96 16.35 -2.59 4.69
C ASN A 96 15.43 -3.79 4.91
N LYS A 97 14.75 -4.26 3.86
CA LYS A 97 13.88 -5.44 3.87
C LYS A 97 14.20 -6.36 2.72
N GLY A 98 13.93 -7.64 2.91
CA GLY A 98 14.01 -8.67 1.88
C GLY A 98 15.30 -9.49 1.87
N GLY A 99 15.47 -10.30 0.82
CA GLY A 99 16.55 -11.28 0.67
C GLY A 99 17.66 -10.84 -0.29
N GLY A 100 18.79 -11.56 -0.27
CA GLY A 100 19.94 -11.33 -1.17
C GLY A 100 20.04 -12.31 -2.34
N PHE A 101 18.93 -12.95 -2.70
CA PHE A 101 18.92 -13.95 -3.78
C PHE A 101 19.05 -13.29 -5.16
N GLY A 102 18.26 -12.24 -5.38
CA GLY A 102 18.34 -11.35 -6.55
C GLY A 102 19.11 -10.06 -6.27
N PRO A 103 19.16 -9.13 -7.24
CA PRO A 103 19.77 -7.82 -7.09
C PRO A 103 19.22 -7.01 -5.91
N GLU A 104 20.12 -6.27 -5.25
CA GLU A 104 19.78 -5.21 -4.30
C GLU A 104 19.22 -4.02 -5.09
N LEU A 105 17.98 -3.61 -4.80
CA LEU A 105 17.27 -2.61 -5.59
C LEU A 105 17.36 -1.19 -5.02
N THR A 106 17.71 -1.02 -3.75
CA THR A 106 17.83 0.33 -3.14
C THR A 106 18.91 1.17 -3.81
N LEU A 107 19.99 0.55 -4.27
CA LEU A 107 21.12 1.23 -4.91
C LEU A 107 21.11 1.10 -6.44
N ALA A 108 20.10 0.45 -7.02
CA ALA A 108 19.99 0.27 -8.47
C ALA A 108 19.53 1.56 -9.21
N GLY A 109 19.47 2.70 -8.52
CA GLY A 109 18.94 3.97 -9.02
C GLY A 109 19.51 4.42 -10.34
N ASN A 110 18.61 4.75 -11.28
CA ASN A 110 18.91 5.17 -12.66
C ASN A 110 19.49 4.08 -13.57
N SER A 111 19.61 2.82 -13.12
CA SER A 111 20.11 1.73 -13.97
C SER A 111 19.05 1.13 -14.90
N PHE A 112 17.75 1.35 -14.61
CA PHE A 112 16.64 0.79 -15.36
C PHE A 112 15.58 1.85 -15.65
N SER A 113 15.09 1.90 -16.89
CA SER A 113 13.86 2.61 -17.23
C SER A 113 12.64 1.85 -16.70
N ALA A 114 11.48 2.51 -16.66
CA ALA A 114 10.21 1.85 -16.32
C ALA A 114 9.89 0.69 -17.29
N GLU A 115 10.28 0.83 -18.56
CA GLU A 115 10.14 -0.20 -19.59
C GLU A 115 11.07 -1.39 -19.31
N ASP A 116 12.34 -1.15 -19.00
CA ASP A 116 13.30 -2.23 -18.67
C ASP A 116 12.82 -3.04 -17.45
N LEU A 117 12.33 -2.35 -16.41
CA LEU A 117 11.78 -3.00 -15.22
C LEU A 117 10.54 -3.83 -15.56
N LEU A 118 9.65 -3.30 -16.41
CA LEU A 118 8.45 -4.02 -16.79
C LEU A 118 8.78 -5.27 -17.59
N ILE A 119 9.72 -5.18 -18.53
CA ILE A 119 10.22 -6.35 -19.29
C ILE A 119 10.80 -7.39 -18.32
N ALA A 120 11.65 -6.97 -17.37
CA ALA A 120 12.22 -7.89 -16.39
C ALA A 120 11.15 -8.58 -15.51
N ILE A 121 10.02 -7.93 -15.25
CA ILE A 121 8.91 -8.48 -14.45
C ILE A 121 8.03 -9.43 -15.26
N LEU A 122 7.68 -9.07 -16.50
CA LEU A 122 6.82 -9.88 -17.37
C LEU A 122 7.57 -11.05 -18.00
N GLU A 123 8.83 -10.84 -18.36
CA GLU A 123 9.67 -11.76 -19.12
C GLU A 123 11.06 -11.93 -18.46
N PRO A 124 11.12 -12.45 -17.21
CA PRO A 124 12.36 -12.49 -16.43
C PRO A 124 13.49 -13.32 -17.06
N SER A 125 13.18 -14.24 -17.98
CA SER A 125 14.16 -15.06 -18.70
C SER A 125 14.66 -14.42 -20.01
N ASN A 126 14.16 -13.24 -20.40
CA ASN A 126 14.56 -12.58 -21.65
C ASN A 126 16.01 -12.04 -21.59
N ASP A 127 16.41 -11.49 -20.44
CA ASP A 127 17.79 -11.08 -20.16
C ASP A 127 18.23 -11.53 -18.76
N ILE A 128 18.97 -12.66 -18.71
CA ILE A 128 19.44 -13.24 -17.46
C ILE A 128 20.80 -12.65 -17.11
N ASN A 129 20.84 -11.86 -16.03
CA ASN A 129 22.08 -11.26 -15.55
C ASN A 129 23.06 -12.34 -15.06
N SER A 130 24.24 -12.41 -15.68
CA SER A 130 25.29 -13.39 -15.35
C SER A 130 25.85 -13.28 -13.92
N ARG A 131 25.56 -12.21 -13.18
CA ARG A 131 25.88 -12.08 -11.74
C ARG A 131 24.93 -12.87 -10.84
N PHE A 132 23.80 -13.31 -11.35
CA PHE A 132 22.79 -14.10 -10.63
C PHE A 132 22.49 -15.42 -11.36
N PRO A 133 23.51 -16.27 -11.62
CA PRO A 133 23.31 -17.50 -12.36
C PRO A 133 22.53 -18.51 -11.51
N SER A 134 21.63 -19.25 -12.15
CA SER A 134 20.99 -20.41 -11.56
C SER A 134 21.58 -21.69 -12.17
N THR A 135 21.80 -22.71 -11.34
CA THR A 135 22.31 -24.01 -11.77
C THR A 135 21.19 -25.04 -11.72
N LEU A 136 21.08 -25.82 -12.79
CA LEU A 136 20.21 -26.98 -12.88
C LEU A 136 21.01 -28.26 -12.64
N PHE A 137 20.56 -29.05 -11.67
CA PHE A 137 21.09 -30.39 -11.38
C PHE A 137 20.04 -31.44 -11.72
N GLU A 138 20.33 -32.28 -12.71
CA GLU A 138 19.59 -33.51 -12.94
C GLU A 138 20.20 -34.58 -12.04
N MET A 139 19.38 -35.20 -11.19
CA MET A 139 19.79 -36.20 -10.22
C MET A 139 19.66 -37.61 -10.80
N LYS A 140 20.42 -38.57 -10.28
CA LYS A 140 20.41 -39.98 -10.73
C LYS A 140 19.10 -40.70 -10.41
N ASP A 141 18.37 -40.24 -9.39
CA ASP A 141 17.04 -40.73 -9.02
C ASP A 141 15.92 -40.17 -9.91
N GLY A 142 16.26 -39.28 -10.87
CA GLY A 142 15.31 -38.66 -11.80
C GLY A 142 14.76 -37.32 -11.30
N ASN A 143 15.08 -36.88 -10.09
CA ASN A 143 14.69 -35.57 -9.58
C ASN A 143 15.52 -34.45 -10.20
N THR A 144 15.00 -33.22 -10.13
CA THR A 144 15.72 -32.03 -10.60
C THR A 144 15.79 -31.00 -9.49
N VAL A 145 16.95 -30.39 -9.33
CA VAL A 145 17.19 -29.28 -8.41
C VAL A 145 17.61 -28.06 -9.21
N ALA A 146 16.95 -26.93 -8.96
CA ALA A 146 17.32 -25.63 -9.54
C ALA A 146 17.61 -24.63 -8.42
N GLY A 147 18.74 -23.94 -8.52
CA GLY A 147 19.08 -22.91 -7.55
C GLY A 147 20.50 -22.37 -7.68
N ARG A 148 20.84 -21.44 -6.79
CA ARG A 148 22.15 -20.81 -6.72
C ARG A 148 23.08 -21.56 -5.78
N ILE A 149 24.29 -21.88 -6.23
CA ILE A 149 25.31 -22.49 -5.37
C ILE A 149 25.84 -21.40 -4.43
N ILE A 150 25.66 -21.59 -3.12
CA ILE A 150 26.15 -20.66 -2.08
C ILE A 150 27.45 -21.14 -1.42
N SER A 151 27.70 -22.45 -1.43
CA SER A 151 29.00 -23.02 -1.06
C SER A 151 29.22 -24.39 -1.70
N GLU A 152 30.47 -24.80 -1.81
CA GLU A 152 30.88 -26.09 -2.35
C GLU A 152 31.98 -26.68 -1.47
N ASP A 153 31.89 -27.98 -1.17
CA ASP A 153 32.98 -28.75 -0.56
C ASP A 153 33.34 -29.98 -1.41
N GLY A 154 34.16 -30.88 -0.89
CA GLY A 154 34.61 -32.07 -1.62
C GLY A 154 33.48 -33.02 -2.02
N GLU A 155 32.37 -33.06 -1.29
CA GLU A 155 31.31 -34.06 -1.44
C GLU A 155 29.98 -33.47 -1.92
N ARG A 156 29.67 -32.22 -1.59
CA ARG A 156 28.36 -31.60 -1.86
C ARG A 156 28.45 -30.16 -2.36
N TYR A 157 27.37 -29.75 -3.03
CA TYR A 157 27.00 -28.35 -3.22
C TYR A 157 25.94 -27.97 -2.20
N VAL A 158 26.03 -26.79 -1.62
CA VAL A 158 24.93 -26.17 -0.88
C VAL A 158 24.22 -25.22 -1.83
N VAL A 159 22.96 -25.53 -2.14
CA VAL A 159 22.16 -24.85 -3.16
C VAL A 159 21.00 -24.14 -2.50
N GLN A 160 20.91 -22.83 -2.69
CA GLN A 160 19.77 -22.02 -2.31
C GLN A 160 18.71 -22.12 -3.40
N ALA A 161 17.51 -22.60 -3.05
CA ALA A 161 16.46 -22.89 -4.02
C ALA A 161 15.88 -21.61 -4.65
N SER A 162 15.58 -21.66 -5.95
CA SER A 162 15.07 -20.51 -6.70
C SER A 162 13.69 -20.01 -6.23
N TYR A 163 12.80 -20.92 -5.82
CA TYR A 163 11.41 -20.59 -5.44
C TYR A 163 11.21 -20.44 -3.92
N ASP A 164 12.19 -20.86 -3.13
CA ASP A 164 12.21 -20.68 -1.68
C ASP A 164 13.63 -20.29 -1.24
N PRO A 165 14.01 -19.02 -1.44
CA PRO A 165 15.35 -18.56 -1.11
C PRO A 165 15.65 -18.61 0.40
N ALA A 166 14.66 -18.85 1.27
CA ALA A 166 14.91 -19.10 2.69
C ALA A 166 15.48 -20.50 2.95
N THR A 167 15.36 -21.41 1.99
CA THR A 167 15.79 -22.81 2.11
C THR A 167 17.08 -23.06 1.33
N ALA A 168 18.08 -23.62 2.03
CA ALA A 168 19.27 -24.20 1.42
C ALA A 168 19.17 -25.73 1.48
N GLN A 169 19.58 -26.38 0.41
CA GLN A 169 19.61 -27.84 0.31
C GLN A 169 20.98 -28.35 -0.12
N ASP A 170 21.36 -29.51 0.42
CA ASP A 170 22.58 -30.21 0.04
C ASP A 170 22.35 -31.06 -1.21
N VAL A 171 23.19 -30.88 -2.21
CA VAL A 171 23.21 -31.67 -3.44
C VAL A 171 24.53 -32.45 -3.48
N MET A 172 24.46 -33.76 -3.21
CA MET A 172 25.63 -34.64 -3.20
C MET A 172 26.18 -34.84 -4.61
N LYS A 173 27.48 -34.62 -4.82
CA LYS A 173 28.12 -34.72 -6.14
C LYS A 173 27.97 -36.11 -6.77
N ASN A 174 28.00 -37.16 -5.95
CA ASN A 174 27.83 -38.54 -6.41
C ASN A 174 26.41 -38.87 -6.90
N SER A 175 25.42 -38.05 -6.53
CA SER A 175 24.00 -38.22 -6.89
C SER A 175 23.62 -37.44 -8.14
N ILE A 176 24.51 -36.59 -8.66
CA ILE A 176 24.27 -35.78 -9.86
C ILE A 176 24.51 -36.63 -11.11
N LYS A 177 23.55 -36.58 -12.03
CA LYS A 177 23.66 -37.13 -13.39
C LYS A 177 24.18 -36.07 -14.35
N LYS A 178 23.68 -34.83 -14.26
CA LYS A 178 24.09 -33.71 -15.12
C LYS A 178 24.00 -32.40 -14.35
N ARG A 179 24.96 -31.50 -14.59
CA ARG A 179 24.97 -30.12 -14.10
C ARG A 179 25.07 -29.18 -15.30
N GLN A 180 24.22 -28.18 -15.35
CA GLN A 180 24.27 -27.13 -16.37
C GLN A 180 23.78 -25.80 -15.79
N GLU A 181 24.10 -24.70 -16.47
CA GLU A 181 23.47 -23.41 -16.20
C GLU A 181 22.01 -23.45 -16.66
N ALA A 182 21.12 -22.82 -15.91
CA ALA A 182 19.71 -22.71 -16.29
C ALA A 182 19.54 -21.68 -17.40
N ASP A 183 18.73 -22.00 -18.40
CA ASP A 183 18.30 -21.12 -19.50
C ASP A 183 17.06 -20.30 -19.14
N TYR A 184 16.66 -20.32 -17.87
CA TYR A 184 15.54 -19.57 -17.33
C TYR A 184 15.93 -18.85 -16.04
N SER A 185 15.28 -17.71 -15.81
CA SER A 185 15.48 -16.91 -14.60
C SER A 185 14.85 -17.58 -13.39
N SER A 186 15.47 -17.37 -12.23
CA SER A 186 14.89 -17.76 -10.95
C SER A 186 13.82 -16.78 -10.45
N MET A 187 13.67 -15.62 -11.09
CA MET A 187 12.55 -14.73 -10.83
C MET A 187 11.26 -15.36 -11.40
N PRO A 188 10.22 -15.60 -10.57
CA PRO A 188 9.00 -16.26 -11.04
C PRO A 188 8.27 -15.42 -12.09
N ILE A 189 7.59 -16.09 -13.03
CA ILE A 189 6.67 -15.44 -13.97
C ILE A 189 5.31 -15.17 -13.31
N GLY A 190 4.59 -14.16 -13.78
CA GLY A 190 3.22 -13.89 -13.36
C GLY A 190 3.06 -13.25 -11.97
N LEU A 191 4.14 -12.68 -11.42
CA LEU A 191 4.15 -11.99 -10.11
C LEU A 191 3.10 -10.87 -10.02
N VAL A 192 2.75 -10.27 -11.15
CA VAL A 192 1.80 -9.14 -11.25
C VAL A 192 0.41 -9.55 -11.74
N ASN A 193 0.14 -10.83 -11.99
CA ASN A 193 -1.12 -11.26 -12.62
C ASN A 193 -2.37 -11.07 -11.74
N THR A 194 -2.16 -10.81 -10.45
CA THR A 194 -3.22 -10.51 -9.48
C THR A 194 -3.37 -9.01 -9.23
N MET A 195 -2.62 -8.19 -9.96
CA MET A 195 -2.63 -6.75 -9.87
C MET A 195 -3.42 -6.15 -11.04
N ASN A 196 -4.10 -5.04 -10.79
CA ASN A 196 -4.64 -4.21 -11.88
C ASN A 196 -3.54 -3.33 -12.49
N ARG A 197 -3.86 -2.65 -13.59
CA ARG A 197 -2.88 -1.81 -14.30
C ARG A 197 -2.29 -0.70 -13.42
N GLU A 198 -3.10 -0.01 -12.63
CA GLU A 198 -2.62 1.10 -11.78
C GLU A 198 -1.74 0.59 -10.63
N GLU A 199 -2.06 -0.57 -10.06
CA GLU A 199 -1.21 -1.27 -9.09
C GLU A 199 0.18 -1.60 -9.67
N ILE A 200 0.24 -2.06 -10.92
CA ILE A 200 1.52 -2.35 -11.60
C ILE A 200 2.32 -1.07 -11.85
N MET A 201 1.66 0.00 -12.30
CA MET A 201 2.33 1.28 -12.52
C MET A 201 2.90 1.86 -11.22
N ASP A 202 2.17 1.71 -10.11
CA ASP A 202 2.63 2.12 -8.80
C ASP A 202 3.78 1.25 -8.28
N LEU A 203 3.78 -0.06 -8.56
CA LEU A 203 4.90 -0.95 -8.27
C LEU A 203 6.17 -0.46 -8.95
N LEU A 204 6.10 -0.17 -10.25
CA LEU A 204 7.24 0.36 -11.00
C LEU A 204 7.69 1.71 -10.44
N TYR A 205 6.74 2.58 -10.10
CA TYR A 205 7.02 3.90 -9.52
C TYR A 205 7.75 3.77 -8.19
N PHE A 206 7.28 2.91 -7.29
CA PHE A 206 7.93 2.63 -6.02
C PHE A 206 9.36 2.15 -6.23
N ILE A 207 9.59 1.20 -7.16
CA ILE A 207 10.92 0.67 -7.43
C ILE A 207 11.88 1.78 -7.88
N ILE A 208 11.47 2.58 -8.87
CA ILE A 208 12.27 3.66 -9.45
C ILE A 208 12.58 4.74 -8.42
N GLN A 209 11.55 5.19 -7.68
CA GLN A 209 11.70 6.29 -6.73
C GLN A 209 12.66 5.92 -5.61
N VAL A 210 12.55 4.72 -5.04
CA VAL A 210 13.44 4.26 -3.97
C VAL A 210 14.87 4.09 -4.47
N ALA A 211 15.03 3.44 -5.63
CA ALA A 211 16.34 3.16 -6.20
C ALA A 211 17.13 4.47 -6.43
N GLY A 212 16.44 5.54 -6.84
CA GLY A 212 17.03 6.85 -7.12
C GLY A 212 17.31 7.76 -5.91
N MET A 213 17.06 7.33 -4.67
CA MET A 213 17.19 8.23 -3.51
C MET A 213 18.65 8.39 -3.05
N ASP A 214 19.10 9.64 -2.99
CA ASP A 214 20.37 10.04 -2.38
C ASP A 214 20.31 9.99 -0.83
N LYS A 215 21.32 9.35 -0.22
CA LYS A 215 21.44 9.16 1.24
C LYS A 215 21.86 10.43 1.99
N ASP A 216 22.42 11.41 1.31
CA ASP A 216 22.84 12.69 1.92
C ASP A 216 21.69 13.69 2.02
N SER A 217 20.60 13.44 1.28
CA SER A 217 19.37 14.23 1.29
C SER A 217 18.42 13.80 2.41
N LEU A 218 17.73 14.77 3.04
CA LEU A 218 16.71 14.50 4.07
C LEU A 218 15.43 13.95 3.43
N ASN A 219 15.46 12.67 3.08
CA ASN A 219 14.35 11.94 2.51
C ASN A 219 13.83 10.92 3.51
N MET A 220 12.51 10.80 3.59
CA MET A 220 11.84 9.77 4.35
C MET A 220 10.56 9.36 3.63
N THR A 221 9.89 8.33 4.13
CA THR A 221 8.55 7.94 3.71
C THR A 221 7.76 7.38 4.90
N VAL A 222 6.43 7.38 4.77
CA VAL A 222 5.48 6.80 5.72
C VAL A 222 4.66 5.77 4.98
N PHE A 223 4.62 4.57 5.52
CA PHE A 223 3.88 3.43 5.00
C PHE A 223 2.74 3.10 5.93
N GLU A 224 1.60 2.78 5.31
CA GLU A 224 0.43 2.19 5.95
C GLU A 224 0.10 0.88 5.21
N ASP A 225 -0.10 -0.20 5.97
CA ASP A 225 -0.48 -1.49 5.38
C ASP A 225 -1.92 -1.47 4.85
N LYS A 226 -2.82 -0.78 5.58
CA LYS A 226 -4.25 -0.63 5.26
C LYS A 226 -4.63 0.85 5.35
N PRO A 227 -4.79 1.57 4.23
CA PRO A 227 -5.29 2.94 4.25
C PRO A 227 -6.75 3.00 4.72
N ILE A 228 -7.53 1.94 4.46
CA ILE A 228 -8.91 1.78 4.94
C ILE A 228 -9.01 0.42 5.63
N PHE A 229 -9.50 0.39 6.87
CA PHE A 229 -9.67 -0.83 7.66
C PHE A 229 -10.98 -0.84 8.44
N GLU A 230 -11.49 -2.03 8.76
CA GLU A 230 -12.76 -2.18 9.49
C GLU A 230 -12.61 -1.67 10.93
N LYS A 231 -13.67 -1.06 11.46
CA LYS A 231 -13.73 -0.63 12.87
C LYS A 231 -13.47 -1.83 13.80
N GLY A 232 -12.45 -1.71 14.65
CA GLY A 232 -11.99 -2.78 15.54
C GLY A 232 -10.72 -3.50 15.06
N ASP A 233 -10.33 -3.32 13.80
CA ASP A 233 -9.02 -3.70 13.26
C ASP A 233 -8.00 -2.55 13.46
N SER A 234 -6.86 -2.62 12.78
CA SER A 234 -5.81 -1.61 12.80
C SER A 234 -5.00 -1.55 11.50
N SER A 235 -4.37 -0.41 11.29
CA SER A 235 -3.37 -0.18 10.24
C SER A 235 -1.97 -0.06 10.86
N LEU A 236 -1.01 -0.83 10.38
CA LEU A 236 0.40 -0.73 10.74
C LEU A 236 1.02 0.49 10.04
N ILE A 237 1.55 1.41 10.84
CA ILE A 237 2.35 2.54 10.36
C ILE A 237 3.83 2.23 10.53
N GLU A 238 4.57 2.35 9.44
CA GLU A 238 6.01 2.23 9.40
C GLU A 238 6.62 3.44 8.72
N MET A 239 7.63 4.03 9.33
CA MET A 239 8.33 5.19 8.77
C MET A 239 9.77 4.80 8.47
N ILE A 240 10.25 5.17 7.29
CA ILE A 240 11.62 4.89 6.89
C ILE A 240 12.34 6.19 6.53
N SER A 241 13.50 6.39 7.14
CA SER A 241 14.45 7.44 6.74
C SER A 241 15.41 6.86 5.72
N PHE A 242 15.61 7.57 4.62
CA PHE A 242 16.66 7.28 3.64
C PHE A 242 17.96 8.03 3.96
N SER A 243 17.94 8.91 4.98
CA SER A 243 19.09 9.67 5.42
C SER A 243 19.77 9.02 6.63
N ASN A 244 21.10 9.19 6.70
CA ASN A 244 21.92 8.85 7.87
C ASN A 244 21.88 9.91 8.98
N ARG A 245 21.14 11.02 8.78
CA ARG A 245 21.01 12.13 9.75
C ARG A 245 19.56 12.44 10.06
N GLY A 246 19.36 13.14 11.18
CA GLY A 246 18.04 13.55 11.67
C GLY A 246 17.23 12.44 12.33
N ASN A 247 16.06 12.82 12.86
CA ASN A 247 15.10 11.91 13.47
C ASN A 247 13.70 12.16 12.90
N ILE A 248 12.93 11.10 12.72
CA ILE A 248 11.55 11.21 12.28
C ILE A 248 10.69 11.62 13.48
N HIS A 249 9.95 12.72 13.31
CA HIS A 249 8.93 13.18 14.23
C HIS A 249 7.57 13.15 13.54
N TYR A 250 6.52 12.80 14.29
CA TYR A 250 5.18 12.62 13.72
C TYR A 250 4.05 13.08 14.65
N THR A 251 2.87 13.24 14.04
CA THR A 251 1.58 13.55 14.67
C THR A 251 0.50 12.71 14.02
N LEU A 252 -0.62 12.50 14.70
CA LEU A 252 -1.78 11.71 14.21
C LEU A 252 -3.06 12.54 14.11
N ASP A 253 -3.04 13.76 14.65
CA ASP A 253 -4.18 14.68 14.75
C ASP A 253 -4.25 15.68 13.60
N GLY A 254 -3.31 15.62 12.65
CA GLY A 254 -3.21 16.55 11.53
C GLY A 254 -2.37 17.80 11.81
N THR A 255 -1.81 17.97 13.02
CA THR A 255 -0.92 19.10 13.33
C THR A 255 0.46 18.93 12.70
N GLU A 256 1.15 20.03 12.41
CA GLU A 256 2.48 19.97 11.79
C GLU A 256 3.55 19.39 12.74
N PRO A 257 4.32 18.34 12.35
CA PRO A 257 5.33 17.77 13.22
C PRO A 257 6.48 18.73 13.53
N THR A 258 6.89 18.74 14.80
CA THR A 258 8.01 19.56 15.31
C THR A 258 8.97 18.68 16.13
N LEU A 259 10.11 19.23 16.55
CA LEU A 259 11.04 18.56 17.48
C LEU A 259 10.40 18.15 18.82
N LYS A 260 9.26 18.75 19.19
CA LYS A 260 8.50 18.40 20.41
C LYS A 260 7.47 17.29 20.17
N SER A 261 7.16 16.99 18.91
CA SER A 261 6.23 15.92 18.54
C SER A 261 6.86 14.55 18.81
N ALA A 262 6.03 13.50 18.82
CA ALA A 262 6.47 12.14 19.09
C ALA A 262 7.58 11.73 18.11
N ARG A 263 8.68 11.17 18.65
CA ARG A 263 9.77 10.61 17.85
C ARG A 263 9.44 9.18 17.47
N TYR A 264 9.59 8.84 16.19
CA TYR A 264 9.43 7.47 15.71
C TYR A 264 10.57 6.59 16.24
N GLN A 265 10.23 5.44 16.83
CA GLN A 265 11.19 4.49 17.40
C GLN A 265 11.05 3.10 16.79
N ALA A 266 9.81 2.69 16.49
CA ALA A 266 9.46 1.42 15.89
C ALA A 266 8.09 1.56 15.19
N PRO A 267 7.75 0.65 14.26
CA PRO A 267 6.40 0.58 13.68
C PRO A 267 5.32 0.46 14.77
N PHE A 268 4.15 1.02 14.51
CA PHE A 268 3.04 1.03 15.47
C PHE A 268 1.68 0.91 14.78
N PHE A 269 0.67 0.44 15.51
CA PHE A 269 -0.68 0.29 14.98
C PHE A 269 -1.55 1.51 15.28
N VAL A 270 -2.27 1.99 14.28
CA VAL A 270 -3.35 2.97 14.39
C VAL A 270 -4.69 2.24 14.34
N LYS A 271 -5.58 2.53 15.31
CA LYS A 271 -6.87 1.83 15.49
C LYS A 271 -8.10 2.66 15.13
N THR A 272 -7.91 3.94 14.86
CA THR A 272 -8.96 4.92 14.53
C THR A 272 -8.55 5.69 13.29
N SER A 273 -9.47 6.41 12.66
CA SER A 273 -9.07 7.33 11.59
C SER A 273 -8.06 8.36 12.11
N ALA A 274 -7.03 8.64 11.31
CA ALA A 274 -5.95 9.55 11.68
C ALA A 274 -5.31 10.18 10.44
N SER A 275 -4.78 11.39 10.63
CA SER A 275 -3.88 12.04 9.66
C SER A 275 -2.46 11.89 10.18
N VAL A 276 -1.76 10.86 9.72
CA VAL A 276 -0.36 10.60 10.04
C VAL A 276 0.48 11.62 9.29
N ARG A 277 1.02 12.61 10.00
CA ARG A 277 1.97 13.56 9.45
C ARG A 277 3.34 13.26 10.00
N ALA A 278 4.35 13.13 9.15
CA ALA A 278 5.71 12.86 9.58
C ALA A 278 6.73 13.73 8.85
N LYS A 279 7.82 14.03 9.56
CA LYS A 279 8.91 14.86 9.07
C LYS A 279 10.23 14.36 9.64
N LEU A 280 11.25 14.22 8.79
CA LEU A 280 12.62 13.95 9.21
C LEU A 280 13.26 15.29 9.56
N ILE A 281 13.69 15.47 10.81
CA ILE A 281 14.24 16.73 11.32
C ILE A 281 15.69 16.52 11.75
N ASP A 282 16.60 17.31 11.17
CA ASP A 282 18.03 17.37 11.52
C ASP A 282 18.39 18.79 11.99
N GLY A 283 18.34 19.03 13.30
CA GLY A 283 18.59 20.36 13.87
C GLY A 283 17.59 21.41 13.38
N LYS A 284 18.03 22.29 12.46
CA LYS A 284 17.19 23.35 11.87
C LYS A 284 16.66 23.01 10.48
N THR A 285 17.14 21.93 9.86
CA THR A 285 16.68 21.47 8.55
C THR A 285 15.69 20.33 8.70
N SER A 286 14.78 20.18 7.73
CA SER A 286 13.82 19.10 7.73
C SER A 286 13.39 18.70 6.32
N SER A 287 12.93 17.47 6.16
CA SER A 287 12.23 17.02 4.95
C SER A 287 10.93 17.81 4.72
N LYS A 288 10.31 17.62 3.56
CA LYS A 288 8.88 17.92 3.39
C LYS A 288 8.05 17.07 4.35
N THR A 289 6.89 17.58 4.76
CA THR A 289 5.94 16.81 5.57
C THR A 289 5.22 15.82 4.69
N ILE A 290 5.29 14.55 5.08
CA ILE A 290 4.55 13.47 4.45
C ILE A 290 3.26 13.32 5.22
N VAL A 291 2.15 13.32 4.48
CA VAL A 291 0.81 13.16 5.03
C VAL A 291 0.24 11.85 4.52
N ARG A 292 -0.28 11.04 5.44
CA ARG A 292 -1.05 9.83 5.15
C ARG A 292 -2.35 9.86 5.93
N GLN A 293 -3.43 9.50 5.26
CA GLN A 293 -4.69 9.26 5.91
C GLN A 293 -4.87 7.76 6.10
N VAL A 294 -5.34 7.40 7.29
CA VAL A 294 -5.87 6.07 7.53
C VAL A 294 -7.31 6.22 8.02
N HIS A 295 -8.18 5.32 7.58
CA HIS A 295 -9.62 5.41 7.76
C HIS A 295 -10.13 4.14 8.45
N SER A 296 -10.59 4.28 9.69
CA SER A 296 -11.24 3.19 10.43
C SER A 296 -12.74 3.27 10.21
N VAL A 297 -13.28 2.43 9.35
CA VAL A 297 -14.67 2.53 8.89
C VAL A 297 -15.51 1.36 9.36
N ASN A 298 -16.79 1.60 9.65
CA ASN A 298 -17.80 0.55 9.67
C ASN A 298 -18.39 0.47 8.27
N ARG A 299 -18.05 -0.56 7.48
CA ARG A 299 -18.45 -0.64 6.07
C ARG A 299 -19.97 -0.76 5.86
N ALA A 300 -20.72 -1.13 6.88
CA ALA A 300 -22.18 -1.15 6.83
C ALA A 300 -22.79 0.26 6.93
N GLU A 301 -22.08 1.22 7.54
CA GLU A 301 -22.62 2.54 7.87
C GLU A 301 -21.91 3.68 7.11
N HIS A 302 -20.62 3.52 6.87
CA HIS A 302 -19.74 4.56 6.35
C HIS A 302 -19.59 4.50 4.83
N GLY A 303 -19.09 5.60 4.27
CA GLY A 303 -18.80 5.77 2.85
C GLY A 303 -19.85 6.60 2.10
N LEU A 304 -19.48 7.02 0.89
CA LEU A 304 -20.37 7.64 -0.09
C LEU A 304 -20.65 6.65 -1.22
N ASP A 305 -21.89 6.58 -1.66
CA ASP A 305 -22.21 5.85 -2.89
C ASP A 305 -21.67 6.64 -4.08
N TRP A 306 -20.99 5.99 -5.02
CA TRP A 306 -20.50 6.63 -6.23
C TRP A 306 -21.07 6.01 -7.51
N LYS A 307 -21.16 6.84 -8.55
CA LYS A 307 -21.58 6.48 -9.90
C LYS A 307 -20.58 7.05 -10.90
N LEU A 308 -20.06 6.21 -11.78
CA LEU A 308 -19.16 6.59 -12.87
C LEU A 308 -19.95 6.66 -14.18
N TYR A 309 -19.72 7.72 -14.95
CA TYR A 309 -20.27 7.94 -16.27
C TYR A 309 -19.12 8.20 -17.24
N ARG A 310 -18.97 7.36 -18.27
CA ARG A 310 -17.92 7.46 -19.29
C ARG A 310 -18.44 8.19 -20.54
N ASN A 311 -17.51 8.62 -21.40
CA ASN A 311 -17.79 9.34 -22.65
C ASN A 311 -18.53 10.67 -22.45
N VAL A 312 -18.25 11.37 -21.36
CA VAL A 312 -18.88 12.65 -21.02
C VAL A 312 -18.09 13.78 -21.71
N SER A 313 -18.72 14.48 -22.65
CA SER A 313 -18.07 15.53 -23.45
C SER A 313 -18.07 16.92 -22.80
N GLU A 314 -18.95 17.14 -21.81
CA GLU A 314 -19.12 18.42 -21.10
C GLU A 314 -19.33 18.20 -19.59
N PRO A 315 -18.70 19.01 -18.72
CA PRO A 315 -18.83 18.85 -17.27
C PRO A 315 -20.26 19.07 -16.81
N PHE A 316 -20.75 18.19 -15.94
CA PHE A 316 -22.04 18.30 -15.27
C PHE A 316 -23.22 18.24 -16.24
N LYS A 317 -23.05 17.47 -17.33
CA LYS A 317 -24.06 17.26 -18.39
C LYS A 317 -24.59 15.83 -18.48
N VAL A 318 -24.25 14.97 -17.51
CA VAL A 318 -24.86 13.63 -17.40
C VAL A 318 -26.38 13.77 -17.33
N ALA A 319 -27.08 13.09 -18.23
CA ALA A 319 -28.54 13.17 -18.29
C ALA A 319 -29.16 12.47 -17.07
N SER A 320 -30.25 13.03 -16.53
CA SER A 320 -30.92 12.50 -15.33
C SER A 320 -31.36 11.03 -15.42
N ASN A 321 -31.55 10.51 -16.63
CA ASN A 321 -31.94 9.12 -16.92
C ASN A 321 -30.79 8.25 -17.45
N GLN A 322 -29.58 8.79 -17.58
CA GLN A 322 -28.41 8.03 -18.00
C GLN A 322 -28.06 7.00 -16.93
N GLN A 323 -27.88 5.75 -17.35
CA GLN A 323 -27.40 4.69 -16.46
C GLN A 323 -25.90 4.87 -16.23
N PRO A 324 -25.41 4.66 -14.99
CA PRO A 324 -23.98 4.69 -14.72
C PRO A 324 -23.28 3.46 -15.33
N ASP A 325 -22.07 3.65 -15.82
CA ASP A 325 -21.21 2.58 -16.34
C ASP A 325 -20.68 1.69 -15.20
N ALA A 326 -20.44 2.28 -14.03
CA ALA A 326 -20.06 1.57 -12.82
C ALA A 326 -20.59 2.26 -11.57
N THR A 327 -20.71 1.51 -10.47
CA THR A 327 -21.12 2.03 -9.16
C THR A 327 -20.36 1.34 -8.04
N GLY A 328 -20.27 1.99 -6.89
CA GLY A 328 -19.67 1.39 -5.70
C GLY A 328 -19.78 2.28 -4.47
N VAL A 329 -18.95 1.98 -3.46
CA VAL A 329 -18.86 2.75 -2.22
C VAL A 329 -17.44 3.26 -2.05
N ALA A 330 -17.30 4.55 -1.74
CA ALA A 330 -16.04 5.22 -1.50
C ALA A 330 -15.90 5.59 -0.01
N TYR A 331 -14.85 5.10 0.62
CA TYR A 331 -14.44 5.52 1.97
C TYR A 331 -13.36 6.61 1.94
N GLN A 332 -12.81 6.85 0.75
CA GLN A 332 -11.88 7.92 0.42
C GLN A 332 -12.20 8.34 -1.02
N ILE A 333 -12.04 9.62 -1.33
CA ILE A 333 -12.30 10.14 -2.67
C ILE A 333 -11.07 9.89 -3.55
N GLU A 334 -11.09 8.81 -4.33
CA GLU A 334 -10.03 8.44 -5.27
C GLU A 334 -10.56 8.36 -6.71
N VAL A 335 -10.63 9.51 -7.38
CA VAL A 335 -11.24 9.62 -8.71
C VAL A 335 -10.52 8.79 -9.78
N ARG A 336 -9.18 8.77 -9.73
CA ARG A 336 -8.32 8.02 -10.65
C ARG A 336 -8.54 6.51 -10.57
N SER A 337 -8.50 5.94 -9.36
CA SER A 337 -8.73 4.51 -9.15
C SER A 337 -10.15 4.10 -9.62
N ILE A 338 -11.15 4.94 -9.39
CA ILE A 338 -12.54 4.67 -9.80
C ILE A 338 -12.71 4.72 -11.32
N ALA A 339 -12.08 5.69 -12.00
CA ALA A 339 -12.19 5.85 -13.44
C ALA A 339 -11.26 4.91 -14.24
N GLU A 340 -10.39 4.16 -13.56
CA GLU A 340 -9.39 3.27 -14.15
C GLU A 340 -8.37 4.02 -15.05
N ALA A 341 -8.09 5.28 -14.69
CA ALA A 341 -7.24 6.21 -15.46
C ALA A 341 -7.67 6.41 -16.92
N GLU A 342 -8.96 6.28 -17.21
CA GLU A 342 -9.55 6.72 -18.47
C GLU A 342 -9.85 8.23 -18.46
N ASN A 343 -10.09 8.81 -19.63
CA ASN A 343 -10.44 10.24 -19.79
C ASN A 343 -11.93 10.39 -20.15
N ASN A 344 -12.45 11.61 -20.08
CA ASN A 344 -13.83 11.97 -20.48
C ASN A 344 -14.88 11.24 -19.65
N PHE A 345 -14.82 11.44 -18.34
CA PHE A 345 -15.74 10.82 -17.41
C PHE A 345 -16.27 11.83 -16.39
N GLU A 346 -17.37 11.45 -15.75
CA GLU A 346 -17.92 12.15 -14.59
C GLU A 346 -18.17 11.14 -13.47
N ILE A 347 -17.76 11.46 -12.24
CA ILE A 347 -18.07 10.67 -11.04
C ILE A 347 -18.98 11.49 -10.12
N HIS A 348 -20.10 10.90 -9.74
CA HIS A 348 -21.02 11.46 -8.75
C HIS A 348 -20.89 10.69 -7.45
N PHE A 349 -20.51 11.37 -6.37
CA PHE A 349 -20.56 10.83 -5.01
C PHE A 349 -21.77 11.40 -4.28
N GLU A 350 -22.54 10.56 -3.62
CA GLU A 350 -23.69 10.95 -2.80
C GLU A 350 -23.72 10.23 -1.46
N GLY A 351 -24.18 10.94 -0.44
CA GLY A 351 -24.36 10.40 0.90
C GLY A 351 -24.50 11.51 1.92
N TYR A 352 -23.86 11.33 3.06
CA TYR A 352 -23.88 12.27 4.17
C TYR A 352 -22.49 12.50 4.72
N LEU A 353 -22.20 13.76 5.05
CA LEU A 353 -21.03 14.18 5.81
C LEU A 353 -21.44 14.38 7.28
N GLN A 354 -20.82 13.64 8.18
CA GLN A 354 -20.92 13.85 9.62
C GLN A 354 -20.10 15.08 10.02
N ILE A 355 -20.72 15.94 10.82
CA ILE A 355 -20.11 17.12 11.42
C ILE A 355 -20.20 16.96 12.94
N ASP A 356 -19.05 16.91 13.61
CA ASP A 356 -19.00 16.64 15.05
C ASP A 356 -19.41 17.86 15.89
N GLU A 357 -19.01 19.06 15.46
CA GLU A 357 -19.27 20.31 16.18
C GLU A 357 -19.92 21.35 15.26
N THR A 358 -20.91 22.10 15.77
CA THR A 358 -21.48 23.24 15.03
C THR A 358 -20.42 24.32 14.87
N ASP A 359 -20.02 24.61 13.64
CA ASP A 359 -18.97 25.58 13.34
C ASP A 359 -19.08 26.17 11.92
N ASP A 360 -18.29 27.19 11.65
CA ASP A 360 -18.03 27.67 10.29
C ASP A 360 -16.90 26.84 9.68
N TYR A 361 -17.25 25.93 8.77
CA TYR A 361 -16.29 25.05 8.10
C TYR A 361 -15.86 25.65 6.77
N LYS A 362 -14.56 25.72 6.53
CA LYS A 362 -13.99 26.09 5.24
C LYS A 362 -13.53 24.85 4.49
N PHE A 363 -14.15 24.62 3.34
CA PHE A 363 -13.81 23.52 2.44
C PHE A 363 -12.80 24.00 1.41
N TYR A 364 -11.88 23.12 1.03
CA TYR A 364 -10.83 23.31 0.05
C TYR A 364 -10.90 22.20 -0.99
N THR A 365 -10.72 22.55 -2.26
CA THR A 365 -10.52 21.57 -3.33
C THR A 365 -9.27 21.88 -4.13
N LYS A 366 -8.52 20.82 -4.44
CA LYS A 366 -7.55 20.83 -5.54
C LYS A 366 -7.99 19.75 -6.50
N GLN A 367 -8.15 20.13 -7.75
CA GLN A 367 -8.70 19.21 -8.73
C GLN A 367 -8.16 19.50 -10.13
N ASP A 368 -8.22 18.46 -10.94
CA ASP A 368 -8.06 18.49 -12.38
C ASP A 368 -9.04 17.45 -12.94
N ASP A 369 -10.10 17.81 -13.67
CA ASP A 369 -10.41 19.15 -14.21
C ASP A 369 -11.39 19.98 -13.36
N ALA A 370 -12.60 19.46 -13.11
CA ALA A 370 -13.72 20.26 -12.63
C ALA A 370 -14.48 19.57 -11.50
N VAL A 371 -14.91 20.34 -10.50
CA VAL A 371 -15.69 19.81 -9.37
C VAL A 371 -16.80 20.76 -8.94
N LYS A 372 -17.94 20.18 -8.55
CA LYS A 372 -18.98 20.85 -7.76
C LYS A 372 -19.23 20.07 -6.48
N ILE A 373 -19.32 20.80 -5.37
CA ILE A 373 -19.66 20.23 -4.07
C ILE A 373 -20.90 20.93 -3.53
N TYR A 374 -21.89 20.13 -3.15
CA TYR A 374 -23.13 20.58 -2.54
C TYR A 374 -23.23 20.02 -1.13
N ILE A 375 -23.63 20.85 -0.18
CA ILE A 375 -23.97 20.45 1.19
C ILE A 375 -25.39 20.93 1.48
N ASP A 376 -26.26 20.02 1.91
CA ASP A 376 -27.71 20.26 2.09
C ASP A 376 -28.38 20.89 0.87
N ASN A 377 -28.01 20.41 -0.32
CA ASN A 377 -28.45 20.90 -1.63
C ASN A 377 -28.02 22.34 -1.95
N LYS A 378 -27.22 22.99 -1.11
CA LYS A 378 -26.59 24.29 -1.39
C LYS A 378 -25.24 24.05 -2.05
N LEU A 379 -24.99 24.72 -3.18
CA LEU A 379 -23.67 24.73 -3.82
C LEU A 379 -22.66 25.44 -2.91
N VAL A 380 -21.66 24.69 -2.44
CA VAL A 380 -20.59 25.17 -1.56
C VAL A 380 -19.33 25.45 -2.35
N ILE A 381 -18.95 24.56 -3.27
CA ILE A 381 -17.81 24.79 -4.17
C ILE A 381 -18.29 24.65 -5.61
N ASP A 382 -17.98 25.66 -6.42
CA ASP A 382 -18.13 25.63 -7.87
C ASP A 382 -16.78 25.91 -8.51
N ALA A 383 -16.10 24.86 -8.94
CA ALA A 383 -14.87 24.94 -9.70
C ALA A 383 -15.07 24.29 -11.06
N SER A 384 -16.05 24.82 -11.82
CA SER A 384 -16.45 24.31 -13.13
C SER A 384 -15.52 24.70 -14.28
N SER A 385 -14.53 25.58 -14.07
CA SER A 385 -13.57 25.91 -15.12
C SER A 385 -12.62 24.74 -15.35
N ARG A 386 -12.57 24.21 -16.59
CA ARG A 386 -11.66 23.14 -17.07
C ARG A 386 -10.18 23.53 -17.07
N ARG A 387 -9.66 23.91 -15.91
CA ARG A 387 -8.26 24.27 -15.70
C ARG A 387 -7.88 23.80 -14.30
N TRP A 388 -6.67 23.28 -14.18
CA TRP A 388 -5.95 23.16 -12.90
C TRP A 388 -6.24 24.38 -12.02
N ALA A 389 -7.02 24.17 -10.96
CA ALA A 389 -7.35 25.23 -10.02
C ALA A 389 -6.46 25.06 -8.79
N ASN A 390 -5.67 26.09 -8.48
CA ASN A 390 -4.98 26.15 -7.20
C ASN A 390 -6.02 26.51 -6.12
N ASP A 391 -6.43 25.52 -5.32
CA ASP A 391 -7.21 25.68 -4.08
C ASP A 391 -8.48 26.55 -4.22
N SER A 392 -9.57 25.98 -4.75
CA SER A 392 -10.89 26.60 -4.56
C SER A 392 -11.31 26.42 -3.11
N ALA A 393 -11.74 27.49 -2.43
CA ALA A 393 -12.16 27.39 -1.04
C ALA A 393 -13.40 28.21 -0.75
N THR A 394 -14.29 27.67 0.09
CA THR A 394 -15.51 28.37 0.53
C THR A 394 -15.87 27.97 1.94
N THR A 395 -16.32 28.96 2.72
CA THR A 395 -16.81 28.75 4.09
C THR A 395 -18.32 28.59 4.09
N THR A 396 -18.82 27.59 4.80
CA THR A 396 -20.25 27.41 5.09
C THR A 396 -20.44 27.02 6.55
N ARG A 397 -21.48 27.56 7.18
CA ARG A 397 -21.86 27.19 8.54
C ARG A 397 -22.59 25.86 8.52
N LEU A 398 -22.16 24.92 9.35
CA LEU A 398 -22.78 23.60 9.51
C LEU A 398 -23.11 23.37 10.99
N THR A 399 -24.19 22.65 11.23
CA THR A 399 -24.58 22.24 12.58
C THR A 399 -23.96 20.88 12.90
N ALA A 400 -23.82 20.54 14.18
CA ALA A 400 -23.47 19.16 14.54
C ALA A 400 -24.55 18.19 14.01
N GLY A 401 -24.11 17.10 13.37
CA GLY A 401 -24.98 16.09 12.76
C GLY A 401 -24.62 15.75 11.31
N LYS A 402 -25.47 14.93 10.67
CA LYS A 402 -25.28 14.52 9.28
C LYS A 402 -25.92 15.49 8.31
N HIS A 403 -25.09 16.03 7.43
CA HIS A 403 -25.46 16.91 6.32
C HIS A 403 -25.41 16.14 5.01
N ARG A 404 -26.37 16.36 4.10
CA ARG A 404 -26.34 15.68 2.79
C ARG A 404 -25.16 16.24 2.00
N ILE A 405 -24.32 15.36 1.46
CA ILE A 405 -23.21 15.76 0.59
C ILE A 405 -23.41 15.17 -0.81
N LYS A 406 -23.17 15.99 -1.83
CA LYS A 406 -23.06 15.56 -3.22
C LYS A 406 -21.80 16.16 -3.83
N ILE A 407 -20.99 15.33 -4.48
CA ILE A 407 -19.79 15.74 -5.19
C ILE A 407 -19.95 15.30 -6.64
N GLU A 408 -19.84 16.23 -7.58
CA GLU A 408 -19.79 15.95 -9.00
C GLU A 408 -18.37 16.30 -9.46
N PHE A 409 -17.63 15.31 -9.97
CA PHE A 409 -16.29 15.49 -10.48
C PHE A 409 -16.25 15.11 -11.96
N TYR A 410 -15.62 15.94 -12.78
CA TYR A 410 -15.47 15.74 -14.21
C TYR A 410 -14.01 15.82 -14.60
N ASP A 411 -13.63 14.95 -15.53
CA ASP A 411 -12.31 14.90 -16.12
C ASP A 411 -12.41 14.67 -17.64
N ASN A 412 -11.54 15.32 -18.43
CA ASN A 412 -11.51 15.17 -19.89
C ASN A 412 -10.16 14.79 -20.48
N LEU A 413 -9.08 14.83 -19.69
CA LEU A 413 -7.72 14.57 -20.13
C LEU A 413 -7.01 13.72 -19.08
N SER A 414 -5.79 13.28 -19.37
CA SER A 414 -5.01 12.55 -18.38
C SER A 414 -4.65 13.45 -17.19
N PHE A 415 -4.36 12.84 -16.04
CA PHE A 415 -3.83 13.47 -14.82
C PHE A 415 -4.89 13.91 -13.81
N GLU A 416 -6.03 13.26 -13.86
CA GLU A 416 -7.17 13.40 -12.98
C GLU A 416 -6.80 13.22 -11.51
N TYR A 417 -7.17 14.21 -10.69
CA TYR A 417 -7.10 14.12 -9.23
C TYR A 417 -8.16 15.00 -8.58
N LEU A 418 -8.53 14.64 -7.36
CA LEU A 418 -9.45 15.41 -6.52
C LEU A 418 -9.07 15.25 -5.06
N ASP A 419 -8.53 16.31 -4.48
CA ASP A 419 -8.35 16.46 -3.04
C ASP A 419 -9.46 17.33 -2.47
N ILE A 420 -10.10 16.85 -1.39
CA ILE A 420 -11.08 17.62 -0.63
C ILE A 420 -10.61 17.69 0.82
N GLU A 421 -10.38 18.90 1.29
CA GLU A 421 -10.01 19.18 2.68
C GLU A 421 -11.02 20.12 3.33
N TYR A 422 -11.04 20.11 4.65
CA TYR A 422 -11.88 20.99 5.46
C TYR A 422 -11.12 21.42 6.71
N GLU A 423 -11.44 22.61 7.18
CA GLU A 423 -10.98 23.14 8.45
C GLU A 423 -12.16 23.79 9.18
N GLY A 424 -12.06 23.82 10.51
CA GLY A 424 -12.95 24.56 11.39
C GLY A 424 -12.14 25.29 12.44
N ASN A 425 -12.77 26.04 13.33
CA ASN A 425 -12.07 26.84 14.35
C ASN A 425 -11.24 25.98 15.31
N ARG A 426 -11.67 24.75 15.57
CA ARG A 426 -10.98 23.77 16.42
C ARG A 426 -10.42 22.58 15.65
N LEU A 427 -10.54 22.61 14.32
CA LEU A 427 -10.17 21.52 13.44
C LEU A 427 -9.13 22.02 12.44
N SER A 428 -7.89 21.57 12.60
CA SER A 428 -6.83 21.86 11.63
C SER A 428 -7.18 21.31 10.24
N ARG A 429 -6.82 22.06 9.18
CA ARG A 429 -7.01 21.65 7.79
C ARG A 429 -6.50 20.24 7.55
N ARG A 430 -7.39 19.36 7.10
CA ARG A 430 -7.10 17.97 6.78
C ARG A 430 -8.07 17.46 5.70
N GLN A 431 -7.73 16.36 5.04
CA GLN A 431 -8.69 15.61 4.23
C GLN A 431 -9.83 15.09 5.11
N ILE A 432 -11.02 14.96 4.53
CA ILE A 432 -12.20 14.43 5.23
C ILE A 432 -11.96 12.95 5.54
N PRO A 433 -11.94 12.53 6.82
CA PRO A 433 -11.78 11.12 7.17
C PRO A 433 -12.95 10.26 6.67
N GLY A 434 -12.67 9.04 6.20
CA GLY A 434 -13.69 8.13 5.69
C GLY A 434 -14.79 7.74 6.66
N ASP A 435 -14.54 7.81 7.97
CA ASP A 435 -15.54 7.61 9.03
C ASP A 435 -16.46 8.81 9.24
N GLN A 436 -16.23 9.92 8.54
CA GLN A 436 -17.16 11.04 8.47
C GLN A 436 -18.11 10.94 7.28
N PHE A 437 -17.87 10.01 6.35
CA PHE A 437 -18.82 9.72 5.27
C PHE A 437 -19.81 8.65 5.69
N HIS A 438 -21.09 8.85 5.38
CA HIS A 438 -22.16 7.91 5.68
C HIS A 438 -23.12 7.71 4.51
N ARG A 439 -23.60 6.47 4.35
CA ARG A 439 -24.53 6.10 3.28
C ARG A 439 -25.97 6.54 3.54
N SER A 440 -26.35 6.67 4.82
CA SER A 440 -27.70 7.06 5.22
C SER A 440 -27.71 8.05 6.38
N LYS A 441 -28.77 8.85 6.43
CA LYS A 441 -29.13 9.62 7.62
C LYS A 441 -29.68 8.64 8.66
N PRO A 442 -29.16 8.59 9.90
CA PRO A 442 -29.72 7.72 10.92
C PRO A 442 -31.19 8.08 11.11
N ALA A 443 -32.02 7.06 11.34
CA ALA A 443 -33.41 7.29 11.71
C ALA A 443 -33.44 8.17 12.98
N LEU A 444 -34.26 9.21 12.94
CA LEU A 444 -34.49 10.11 14.07
C LEU A 444 -35.06 9.37 15.28
#